data_AF-Q7SYX8-F1
#
_entry.id   AF-Q7SYX8-F1
#
_cell.length_a   1.000
_cell.length_b   1.000
_cell.length_c   1.000
_cell.angle_alpha   90.00
_cell.angle_beta   90.00
_cell.angle_gamma   90.00
#
_symmetry.space_group_name_H-M   'P 1'
#
loop_
_entity.id
_entity.type
_entity.pdbx_description
1 polymer ?
#
loop_
_entity_poly.entity_id
_entity_poly.type
_entity_poly.pdbx_seq_one_letter_code
_entity_poly.pdbx_strand_id
1 'polypeptide(L)'
;MDTKYKEDLFRKYVQYHEAKLDAPDNKQRTVSDEYLRTAASAFLSLPKVDPLYRFRLIRFYEVCENSLKSLVTSNLRSLHNAAAMLETIGINLFLYPWKKEYKSIKTYTGPFVYYVRAALTDDDIRHILHNMGYVQELGPVYRLKDHVDTTQVKKVAFELFLARVECELLLEIYLQVKDRGYLEVDVVNERRNSNEDVRGLHGRNEEEGRVQGNFKYIYGKDGSSEICQ
;
A
#
# COMPACT_ATOMS: atom_id res chain seq x y z
N MET A 1 -19.78 11.49 -2.39
CA MET A 1 -19.83 11.64 -0.91
C MET A 1 -18.47 11.32 -0.29
N ASP A 2 -17.63 10.59 -1.02
CA ASP A 2 -16.37 9.98 -0.56
C ASP A 2 -15.16 10.93 -0.54
N THR A 3 -15.18 11.98 -1.37
CA THR A 3 -14.19 13.08 -1.31
C THR A 3 -14.21 13.80 0.03
N LYS A 4 -15.40 14.04 0.61
CA LYS A 4 -15.52 14.67 1.93
C LYS A 4 -14.89 13.80 3.03
N TYR A 5 -15.09 12.48 2.97
CA TYR A 5 -14.49 11.56 3.93
C TYR A 5 -12.96 11.56 3.85
N LYS A 6 -12.40 11.45 2.62
CA LYS A 6 -10.95 11.50 2.41
C LYS A 6 -10.35 12.82 2.89
N GLU A 7 -11.04 13.95 2.65
CA GLU A 7 -10.62 15.26 3.13
C GLU A 7 -10.68 15.40 4.65
N ASP A 8 -11.73 14.89 5.30
CA ASP A 8 -11.84 14.88 6.76
C ASP A 8 -10.73 14.03 7.40
N LEU A 9 -10.44 12.86 6.81
CA LEU A 9 -9.35 12.00 7.24
C LEU A 9 -7.98 12.67 7.04
N PHE A 10 -7.78 13.34 5.89
CA PHE A 10 -6.58 14.14 5.63
C PHE A 10 -6.39 15.24 6.68
N ARG A 11 -7.45 15.99 7.02
CA ARG A 11 -7.40 17.03 8.06
C ARG A 11 -6.97 16.45 9.41
N LYS A 12 -7.57 15.32 9.81
CA LYS A 12 -7.22 14.63 11.07
C LYS A 12 -5.78 14.12 11.08
N TYR A 13 -5.31 13.56 9.96
CA TYR A 13 -3.94 13.10 9.79
C TYR A 13 -2.93 14.25 10.00
N VAL A 14 -3.16 15.38 9.32
CA VAL A 14 -2.28 16.56 9.46
C VAL A 14 -2.29 17.10 10.89
N GLN A 15 -3.47 17.27 11.49
CA GLN A 15 -3.61 17.74 12.88
C GLN A 15 -2.89 16.84 13.87
N TYR A 16 -2.98 15.53 13.69
CA TYR A 16 -2.29 14.56 14.55
C TYR A 16 -0.77 14.70 14.51
N HIS A 17 -0.19 14.96 13.34
CA HIS A 17 1.26 15.16 13.21
C HIS A 17 1.69 16.55 13.68
N GLU A 18 0.92 17.60 13.38
CA GLU A 18 1.23 18.98 13.82
C GLU A 18 1.15 19.15 15.34
N ALA A 19 0.25 18.42 16.02
CA ALA A 19 0.17 18.41 17.48
C ALA A 19 1.47 17.96 18.17
N LYS A 20 2.39 17.31 17.44
CA LYS A 20 3.72 16.92 17.95
C LYS A 20 4.68 18.10 18.08
N LEU A 21 4.39 19.23 17.44
CA LEU A 21 5.16 20.47 17.57
C LEU A 21 4.92 21.15 18.93
N ASP A 22 3.71 21.00 19.48
CA ASP A 22 3.29 21.63 20.74
C ASP A 22 3.55 20.77 21.99
N ALA A 23 3.93 19.51 21.80
CA ALA A 23 4.22 18.60 22.89
C ALA A 23 5.62 18.88 23.50
N PRO A 24 5.75 19.07 24.82
CA PRO A 24 7.06 19.24 25.45
C PRO A 24 7.91 17.99 25.23
N ASP A 25 9.21 18.18 24.89
CA ASP A 25 10.20 17.15 24.50
C ASP A 25 10.17 15.87 25.35
N ASN A 26 9.79 15.98 26.62
CA ASN A 26 9.81 14.88 27.59
C ASN A 26 8.52 14.02 27.61
N LYS A 27 7.55 14.30 26.73
CA LYS A 27 6.28 13.56 26.60
C LYS A 27 5.92 13.22 25.15
N GLN A 28 6.89 12.96 24.28
CA GLN A 28 6.66 12.19 23.06
C GLN A 28 6.35 10.73 23.40
N ARG A 29 5.29 10.51 24.22
CA ARG A 29 4.54 9.27 24.17
C ARG A 29 4.06 9.16 22.73
N THR A 30 4.45 8.08 22.08
CA THR A 30 3.92 7.66 20.78
C THR A 30 2.41 7.49 20.93
N VAL A 31 1.66 8.58 20.78
CA VAL A 31 0.20 8.52 20.66
C VAL A 31 -0.07 7.62 19.47
N SER A 32 -0.64 6.44 19.70
CA SER A 32 -0.90 5.47 18.66
C SER A 32 -1.74 6.11 17.54
N ASP A 33 -1.34 5.91 16.29
CA ASP A 33 -2.10 6.34 15.11
C ASP A 33 -3.25 5.38 14.77
N GLU A 34 -3.55 4.43 15.66
CA GLU A 34 -4.55 3.38 15.47
C GLU A 34 -5.93 3.91 15.08
N TYR A 35 -6.37 5.03 15.65
CA TYR A 35 -7.66 5.62 15.26
C TYR A 35 -7.64 6.14 13.80
N LEU A 36 -6.49 6.66 13.33
CA LEU A 36 -6.30 7.09 11.95
C LEU A 36 -6.28 5.87 11.03
N ARG A 37 -5.57 4.80 11.43
CA ARG A 37 -5.51 3.54 10.68
C ARG A 37 -6.89 2.93 10.52
N THR A 38 -7.68 2.82 11.59
CA THR A 38 -9.07 2.34 11.53
C THR A 38 -9.93 3.18 10.59
N ALA A 39 -9.80 4.51 10.64
CA ALA A 39 -10.53 5.39 9.73
C ALA A 39 -10.06 5.26 8.26
N ALA A 40 -8.76 5.04 8.03
CA ALA A 40 -8.19 4.78 6.72
C ALA A 40 -8.66 3.43 6.15
N SER A 41 -8.65 2.37 6.95
CA SER A 41 -9.14 1.05 6.56
C SER A 41 -10.63 1.09 6.20
N ALA A 42 -11.42 1.84 6.98
CA ALA A 42 -12.82 2.09 6.68
C ALA A 42 -12.98 2.82 5.34
N PHE A 43 -12.22 3.90 5.11
CA PHE A 43 -12.23 4.64 3.84
C PHE A 43 -11.88 3.76 2.64
N LEU A 44 -10.79 2.99 2.73
CA LEU A 44 -10.28 2.13 1.66
C LEU A 44 -11.24 0.99 1.32
N SER A 45 -12.08 0.57 2.28
CA SER A 45 -13.07 -0.49 2.13
C SER A 45 -14.48 0.00 1.82
N LEU A 46 -14.70 1.31 1.63
CA LEU A 46 -16.01 1.84 1.26
C LEU A 46 -16.41 1.30 -0.14
N PRO A 47 -17.55 0.60 -0.28
CA PRO A 47 -17.95 -0.04 -1.54
C PRO A 47 -18.17 0.92 -2.72
N LYS A 48 -18.31 2.22 -2.44
CA LYS A 48 -18.55 3.28 -3.43
C LYS A 48 -17.26 3.95 -3.94
N VAL A 49 -16.11 3.62 -3.35
CA VAL A 49 -14.82 4.18 -3.75
C VAL A 49 -14.22 3.26 -4.80
N ASP A 50 -14.30 3.69 -6.05
CA ASP A 50 -13.52 3.07 -7.13
C ASP A 50 -12.04 3.02 -6.71
N PRO A 51 -11.37 1.85 -6.82
CA PRO A 51 -9.95 1.68 -6.57
C PRO A 51 -9.08 2.77 -7.22
N LEU A 52 -9.48 3.30 -8.38
CA LEU A 52 -8.81 4.39 -9.09
C LEU A 52 -8.84 5.72 -8.34
N TYR A 53 -9.77 5.93 -7.41
CA TYR A 53 -9.87 7.16 -6.60
C TYR A 53 -9.31 7.02 -5.18
N ARG A 54 -8.88 5.81 -4.76
CA ARG A 54 -8.22 5.59 -3.47
C ARG A 54 -6.93 6.41 -3.38
N PHE A 55 -6.18 6.47 -4.48
CA PHE A 55 -4.92 7.20 -4.62
C PHE A 55 -4.96 8.15 -5.83
N ARG A 56 -4.34 9.32 -5.72
CA ARG A 56 -4.31 10.34 -6.79
C ARG A 56 -2.89 10.80 -7.13
N LEU A 57 -2.00 10.79 -6.14
CA LEU A 57 -0.60 11.20 -6.27
C LEU A 57 0.32 9.99 -6.43
N ILE A 58 -0.07 8.84 -5.88
CA ILE A 58 0.69 7.60 -5.96
C ILE A 58 -0.10 6.60 -6.79
N ARG A 59 0.53 6.00 -7.80
CA ARG A 59 -0.08 4.92 -8.60
C ARG A 59 0.03 3.59 -7.84
N PHE A 60 -0.56 3.53 -6.64
CA PHE A 60 -0.29 2.50 -5.63
C PHE A 60 -0.31 1.06 -6.18
N TYR A 61 -1.39 0.68 -6.86
CA TYR A 61 -1.51 -0.69 -7.39
C TYR A 61 -0.45 -1.00 -8.46
N GLU A 62 -0.10 -0.03 -9.31
CA GLU A 62 0.97 -0.17 -10.32
C GLU A 62 2.35 -0.29 -9.64
N VAL A 63 2.60 0.51 -8.60
CA VAL A 63 3.84 0.42 -7.80
C VAL A 63 3.96 -0.96 -7.16
N CYS A 64 2.89 -1.47 -6.52
CA CYS A 64 2.88 -2.81 -5.93
C CYS A 64 3.12 -3.89 -6.99
N GLU A 65 2.43 -3.81 -8.13
CA GLU A 65 2.59 -4.75 -9.23
C GLU A 65 4.02 -4.76 -9.80
N ASN A 66 4.58 -3.59 -10.08
CA ASN A 66 5.95 -3.43 -10.58
C ASN A 66 6.96 -4.03 -9.60
N SER A 67 6.83 -3.71 -8.32
CA SER A 67 7.70 -4.21 -7.26
C SER A 67 7.62 -5.73 -7.09
N LEU A 68 6.42 -6.28 -6.95
CA LEU A 68 6.22 -7.72 -6.74
C LEU A 68 6.65 -8.57 -7.94
N LYS A 69 6.58 -8.02 -9.16
CA LYS A 69 7.03 -8.70 -10.39
C LYS A 69 8.53 -8.57 -10.65
N SER A 70 9.13 -7.43 -10.30
CA SER A 70 10.49 -7.08 -10.73
C SER A 70 11.55 -7.29 -9.65
N LEU A 71 11.17 -7.31 -8.38
CA LEU A 71 12.11 -7.37 -7.25
C LEU A 71 11.88 -8.62 -6.41
N VAL A 72 12.87 -9.51 -6.39
CA VAL A 72 12.83 -10.77 -5.62
C VAL A 72 12.65 -10.53 -4.12
N THR A 73 13.16 -9.40 -3.61
CA THR A 73 13.07 -9.01 -2.20
C THR A 73 11.74 -8.33 -1.84
N SER A 74 10.88 -8.04 -2.82
CA SER A 74 9.62 -7.35 -2.59
C SER A 74 8.51 -8.31 -2.16
N ASN A 75 7.74 -7.89 -1.17
CA ASN A 75 6.49 -8.49 -0.72
C ASN A 75 5.64 -7.39 -0.07
N LEU A 76 4.37 -7.66 0.21
CA LEU A 76 3.43 -6.70 0.80
C LEU A 76 3.93 -6.15 2.14
N ARG A 77 4.69 -6.94 2.92
CA ARG A 77 5.30 -6.47 4.17
C ARG A 77 6.44 -5.49 3.92
N SER A 78 7.30 -5.73 2.93
CA SER A 78 8.37 -4.80 2.59
C SER A 78 7.83 -3.52 1.94
N LEU A 79 6.78 -3.61 1.12
CA LEU A 79 6.03 -2.47 0.57
C LEU A 79 5.40 -1.62 1.68
N HIS A 80 4.78 -2.24 2.68
CA HIS A 80 4.30 -1.55 3.89
C HIS A 80 5.42 -0.75 4.57
N ASN A 81 6.59 -1.38 4.79
CA ASN A 81 7.71 -0.75 5.46
C ASN A 81 8.32 0.39 4.62
N ALA A 82 8.38 0.23 3.30
CA ALA A 82 8.81 1.28 2.38
C ALA A 82 7.89 2.50 2.45
N ALA A 83 6.57 2.27 2.40
CA ALA A 83 5.56 3.31 2.53
C ALA A 83 5.69 4.05 3.87
N ALA A 84 5.86 3.33 4.99
CA ALA A 84 6.04 3.92 6.32
C ALA A 84 7.34 4.78 6.42
N MET A 85 8.44 4.32 5.81
CA MET A 85 9.68 5.08 5.79
C MET A 85 9.56 6.35 4.94
N LEU A 86 8.96 6.26 3.75
CA LEU A 86 8.71 7.41 2.89
C LEU A 86 7.70 8.38 3.53
N GLU A 87 6.68 7.87 4.23
CA GLU A 87 5.73 8.67 5.01
C GLU A 87 6.49 9.50 6.04
N THR A 88 7.42 8.89 6.78
CA THR A 88 8.27 9.56 7.78
C THR A 88 9.12 10.67 7.16
N ILE A 89 9.68 10.44 5.96
CA ILE A 89 10.40 11.47 5.20
C ILE A 89 9.48 12.66 4.90
N GLY A 90 8.27 12.40 4.42
CA GLY A 90 7.27 13.43 4.16
C GLY A 90 6.85 14.20 5.42
N ILE A 91 6.61 13.49 6.53
CA ILE A 91 6.26 14.06 7.84
C ILE A 91 7.35 15.00 8.33
N ASN A 92 8.60 14.53 8.35
CA ASN A 92 9.72 15.35 8.79
C ASN A 92 9.86 16.61 7.93
N LEU A 93 9.65 16.48 6.63
CA LEU A 93 9.73 17.61 5.71
C LEU A 93 8.62 18.65 5.94
N PHE A 94 7.36 18.25 6.09
CA PHE A 94 6.28 19.23 6.28
C PHE A 94 6.25 19.82 7.70
N LEU A 95 6.73 19.10 8.71
CA LEU A 95 6.83 19.60 10.09
C LEU A 95 8.03 20.54 10.27
N TYR A 96 9.14 20.27 9.58
CA TYR A 96 10.40 20.98 9.77
C TYR A 96 11.05 21.43 8.44
N PRO A 97 10.35 22.17 7.56
CA PRO A 97 10.85 22.51 6.21
C PRO A 97 12.12 23.38 6.20
N TRP A 98 12.44 24.04 7.32
CA TRP A 98 13.67 24.84 7.47
C TRP A 98 14.92 24.00 7.79
N LYS A 99 14.77 22.79 8.31
CA LYS A 99 15.89 21.94 8.75
C LYS A 99 16.68 21.40 7.55
N LYS A 100 18.00 21.59 7.57
CA LYS A 100 18.87 21.26 6.43
C LYS A 100 18.95 19.75 6.20
N GLU A 101 18.85 18.95 7.25
CA GLU A 101 18.88 17.48 7.16
C GLU A 101 17.71 16.89 6.36
N TYR A 102 16.58 17.58 6.24
CA TYR A 102 15.43 17.15 5.45
C TYR A 102 15.42 17.75 4.05
N LYS A 103 16.39 18.60 3.69
CA LYS A 103 16.50 19.14 2.32
C LYS A 103 17.23 18.21 1.37
N SER A 104 17.89 17.17 1.88
CA SER A 104 18.68 16.22 1.10
C SER A 104 18.49 14.81 1.61
N ILE A 105 18.15 13.88 0.71
CA ILE A 105 17.99 12.46 1.00
C ILE A 105 19.14 11.70 0.35
N LYS A 106 19.85 10.92 1.18
CA LYS A 106 20.90 10.00 0.74
C LYS A 106 20.32 8.59 0.64
N THR A 107 20.19 8.07 -0.58
CA THR A 107 19.53 6.77 -0.83
C THR A 107 20.46 5.57 -0.64
N TYR A 108 21.72 5.82 -0.32
CA TYR A 108 22.74 4.82 0.02
C TYR A 108 22.86 4.55 1.53
N THR A 109 21.97 5.13 2.34
CA THR A 109 21.96 4.89 3.79
C THR A 109 21.34 3.52 4.09
N GLY A 110 21.85 2.82 5.10
CA GLY A 110 21.43 1.46 5.45
C GLY A 110 19.90 1.29 5.53
N PRO A 111 19.18 2.13 6.30
CA PRO A 111 17.72 2.04 6.36
C PRO A 111 17.03 2.27 5.02
N PHE A 112 17.50 3.23 4.21
CA PHE A 112 16.86 3.53 2.92
C PHE A 112 17.08 2.38 1.92
N VAL A 113 18.29 1.83 1.88
CA VAL A 113 18.61 0.67 1.05
C VAL A 113 17.75 -0.53 1.47
N TYR A 114 17.68 -0.80 2.78
CA TYR A 114 16.99 -1.97 3.31
C TYR A 114 15.47 -1.91 3.19
N TYR A 115 14.84 -0.76 3.46
CA TYR A 115 13.38 -0.65 3.45
C TYR A 115 12.82 -0.17 2.11
N VAL A 116 13.47 0.79 1.46
CA VAL A 116 12.92 1.45 0.26
C VAL A 116 13.45 0.79 -1.00
N ARG A 117 14.77 0.73 -1.19
CA ARG A 117 15.37 0.16 -2.42
C ARG A 117 15.14 -1.35 -2.56
N ALA A 118 14.98 -2.08 -1.46
CA ALA A 118 14.67 -3.50 -1.50
C ALA A 118 13.21 -3.80 -1.88
N ALA A 119 12.31 -2.80 -1.82
CA ALA A 119 10.88 -2.98 -2.01
C ALA A 119 10.30 -2.20 -3.19
N LEU A 120 10.97 -1.14 -3.66
CA LEU A 120 10.48 -0.25 -4.72
C LEU A 120 11.48 -0.12 -5.85
N THR A 121 10.97 0.00 -7.08
CA THR A 121 11.80 0.26 -8.25
C THR A 121 12.40 1.67 -8.20
N ASP A 122 13.54 1.90 -8.84
CA ASP A 122 14.19 3.22 -8.85
C ASP A 122 13.29 4.30 -9.49
N ASP A 123 12.45 3.93 -10.46
CA ASP A 123 11.50 4.85 -11.10
C ASP A 123 10.33 5.22 -10.17
N ASP A 124 9.79 4.26 -9.41
CA ASP A 124 8.74 4.51 -8.43
C ASP A 124 9.25 5.37 -7.27
N ILE A 125 10.48 5.11 -6.79
CA ILE A 125 11.15 5.95 -5.79
C ILE A 125 11.30 7.37 -6.31
N ARG A 126 11.79 7.54 -7.55
CA ARG A 126 11.95 8.85 -8.17
C ARG A 126 10.62 9.58 -8.27
N HIS A 127 9.55 8.90 -8.68
CA HIS A 127 8.22 9.49 -8.82
C HIS A 127 7.66 9.98 -7.47
N ILE A 128 7.74 9.14 -6.43
CA ILE A 128 7.24 9.50 -5.08
C ILE A 128 8.03 10.68 -4.51
N LEU A 129 9.35 10.65 -4.60
CA LEU A 129 10.21 11.74 -4.09
C LEU A 129 10.02 13.03 -4.90
N HIS A 130 9.81 12.93 -6.21
CA HIS A 130 9.49 14.07 -7.06
C HIS A 130 8.18 14.74 -6.64
N ASN A 131 7.15 13.96 -6.29
CA ASN A 131 5.88 14.51 -5.81
C ASN A 131 6.00 15.25 -4.46
N MET A 132 7.07 15.02 -3.69
CA MET A 132 7.42 15.81 -2.50
C MET A 132 8.31 17.02 -2.80
N GLY A 133 8.72 17.22 -4.06
CA GLY A 133 9.58 18.32 -4.49
C GLY A 133 11.07 17.99 -4.54
N TYR A 134 11.46 16.74 -4.31
CA TYR A 134 12.86 16.33 -4.45
C TYR A 134 13.20 16.03 -5.91
N VAL A 135 14.36 16.49 -6.35
CA VAL A 135 14.95 16.14 -7.64
C VAL A 135 16.20 15.33 -7.41
N GLN A 136 16.39 14.30 -8.23
CA GLN A 136 17.60 13.50 -8.24
C GLN A 136 18.76 14.36 -8.77
N GLU A 137 19.81 14.55 -7.96
CA GLU A 137 21.08 15.10 -8.42
C GLU A 137 21.92 14.01 -9.09
N LEU A 138 23.14 14.34 -9.53
CA LEU A 138 24.10 13.32 -9.98
C LEU A 138 24.37 12.31 -8.85
N GLY A 139 24.00 11.04 -9.07
CA GLY A 139 24.25 9.94 -8.14
C GLY A 139 23.07 9.57 -7.21
N PRO A 140 23.35 9.01 -6.02
CA PRO A 140 22.33 8.47 -5.10
C PRO A 140 21.77 9.53 -4.12
N VAL A 141 21.63 10.78 -4.56
CA VAL A 141 21.20 11.90 -3.71
C VAL A 141 20.02 12.62 -4.35
N TYR A 142 19.03 12.93 -3.53
CA TYR A 142 17.85 13.71 -3.89
C TYR A 142 17.84 15.01 -3.09
N ARG A 143 17.60 16.15 -3.74
CA ARG A 143 17.52 17.47 -3.06
C ARG A 143 16.24 18.22 -3.39
N LEU A 144 15.75 18.97 -2.42
CA LEU A 144 14.62 19.88 -2.63
C LEU A 144 15.03 21.07 -3.48
N LYS A 145 14.09 21.55 -4.30
CA LYS A 145 14.14 22.90 -4.87
C LYS A 145 13.95 23.94 -3.75
N ASP A 146 14.38 25.18 -3.98
CA ASP A 146 14.50 26.22 -2.92
C ASP A 146 13.23 26.47 -2.09
N HIS A 147 12.05 26.33 -2.71
CA HIS A 147 10.76 26.47 -2.02
C HIS A 147 10.07 25.12 -1.85
N VAL A 148 9.72 24.79 -0.60
CA VAL A 148 8.98 23.57 -0.24
C VAL A 148 7.49 23.89 -0.20
N ASP A 149 6.71 23.28 -1.11
CA ASP A 149 5.26 23.27 -1.00
C ASP A 149 4.83 22.24 0.06
N THR A 150 4.70 22.71 1.31
CA THR A 150 4.31 21.87 2.44
C THR A 150 2.89 21.30 2.29
N THR A 151 2.01 21.97 1.54
CA THR A 151 0.66 21.45 1.27
C THR A 151 0.74 20.21 0.38
N GLN A 152 1.57 20.26 -0.66
CA GLN A 152 1.82 19.11 -1.52
C GLN A 152 2.50 17.97 -0.74
N VAL A 153 3.52 18.27 0.07
CA VAL A 153 4.20 17.25 0.90
C VAL A 153 3.23 16.56 1.86
N LYS A 154 2.34 17.31 2.52
CA LYS A 154 1.28 16.75 3.39
C LYS A 154 0.39 15.77 2.64
N LYS A 155 -0.01 16.10 1.41
CA LYS A 155 -0.86 15.21 0.59
C LYS A 155 -0.13 13.93 0.21
N VAL A 156 1.16 14.01 -0.17
CA VAL A 156 1.95 12.81 -0.49
C VAL A 156 2.17 11.95 0.75
N ALA A 157 2.52 12.55 1.88
CA ALA A 157 2.66 11.83 3.15
C ALA A 157 1.36 11.11 3.54
N PHE A 158 0.22 11.78 3.36
CA PHE A 158 -1.09 11.17 3.58
C PHE A 158 -1.38 10.00 2.63
N GLU A 159 -1.01 10.07 1.35
CA GLU A 159 -1.18 8.92 0.45
C GLU A 159 -0.21 7.78 0.76
N LEU A 160 0.99 8.05 1.29
CA LEU A 160 1.89 7.01 1.79
C LEU A 160 1.35 6.35 3.06
N PHE A 161 0.72 7.12 3.93
CA PHE A 161 -0.04 6.59 5.06
C PHE A 161 -1.15 5.63 4.59
N LEU A 162 -1.97 6.06 3.63
CA LEU A 162 -3.00 5.20 3.03
C LEU A 162 -2.39 3.97 2.36
N ALA A 163 -1.24 4.10 1.69
CA ALA A 163 -0.55 2.99 1.04
C ALA A 163 -0.11 1.93 2.04
N ARG A 164 0.43 2.35 3.19
CA ARG A 164 0.78 1.43 4.29
C ARG A 164 -0.46 0.68 4.79
N VAL A 165 -1.58 1.38 5.02
CA VAL A 165 -2.82 0.77 5.51
C VAL A 165 -3.42 -0.17 4.46
N GLU A 166 -3.38 0.19 3.19
CA GLU A 166 -3.83 -0.70 2.11
C GLU A 166 -2.95 -1.95 2.01
N CYS A 167 -1.64 -1.87 2.26
CA CYS A 167 -0.79 -3.05 2.40
C CYS A 167 -1.19 -3.94 3.59
N GLU A 168 -1.63 -3.37 4.72
CA GLU A 168 -2.17 -4.16 5.85
C GLU A 168 -3.43 -4.92 5.42
N LEU A 169 -4.35 -4.27 4.72
CA LEU A 169 -5.57 -4.90 4.18
C LEU A 169 -5.24 -5.99 3.15
N LEU A 170 -4.32 -5.74 2.23
CA LEU A 170 -3.88 -6.72 1.23
C LEU A 170 -3.24 -7.94 1.90
N LEU A 171 -2.45 -7.74 2.95
CA LEU A 171 -1.87 -8.84 3.74
C LEU A 171 -2.96 -9.67 4.42
N GLU A 172 -3.98 -9.03 5.00
CA GLU A 172 -5.13 -9.73 5.58
C GLU A 172 -5.86 -10.59 4.55
N ILE A 173 -6.11 -10.05 3.35
CA ILE A 173 -6.73 -10.80 2.24
C ILE A 173 -5.82 -11.96 1.83
N TYR A 174 -4.53 -11.71 1.62
CA TYR A 174 -3.57 -12.73 1.19
C TYR A 174 -3.48 -13.88 2.18
N LEU A 175 -3.44 -13.61 3.49
CA LEU A 175 -3.41 -14.66 4.51
C LEU A 175 -4.63 -15.59 4.47
N GLN A 176 -5.78 -15.12 3.98
CA GLN A 176 -6.99 -15.92 3.85
C GLN A 176 -7.00 -16.81 2.59
N VAL A 177 -6.24 -16.45 1.56
CA VAL A 177 -6.20 -17.16 0.27
C VAL A 177 -4.88 -17.88 -0.01
N LYS A 178 -3.89 -17.74 0.88
CA LYS A 178 -2.53 -18.27 0.71
C LYS A 178 -2.50 -19.77 0.44
N ASP A 179 -3.32 -20.56 1.13
CA ASP A 179 -3.36 -22.02 0.98
C ASP A 179 -4.00 -22.47 -0.34
N ARG A 180 -4.58 -21.54 -1.11
CA ARG A 180 -5.19 -21.78 -2.42
C ARG A 180 -4.23 -21.51 -3.59
N GLY A 181 -2.96 -21.19 -3.32
CA GLY A 181 -1.92 -20.99 -4.33
C GLY A 181 -1.87 -19.60 -4.96
N TYR A 182 -2.63 -18.63 -4.44
CA TYR A 182 -2.54 -17.23 -4.87
C TYR A 182 -1.17 -16.64 -4.50
N LEU A 183 -0.64 -15.79 -5.37
CA LEU A 183 0.48 -14.92 -5.08
C LEU A 183 0.00 -13.56 -4.57
N GLU A 184 0.88 -12.83 -3.90
CA GLU A 184 0.56 -11.47 -3.41
C GLU A 184 0.16 -10.52 -4.56
N VAL A 185 0.74 -10.68 -5.73
CA VAL A 185 0.40 -9.89 -6.93
C VAL A 185 -1.01 -10.15 -7.43
N ASP A 186 -1.52 -11.39 -7.27
CA ASP A 186 -2.90 -11.73 -7.66
C ASP A 186 -3.89 -11.00 -6.76
N VAL A 187 -3.61 -10.95 -5.45
CA VAL A 187 -4.41 -10.22 -4.47
C VAL A 187 -4.43 -8.71 -4.76
N VAL A 188 -3.30 -8.13 -5.16
CA VAL A 188 -3.21 -6.72 -5.59
C VAL A 188 -4.09 -6.46 -6.81
N ASN A 189 -4.05 -7.35 -7.80
CA ASN A 189 -4.85 -7.21 -9.03
C ASN A 189 -6.34 -7.34 -8.76
N GLU A 190 -6.76 -8.31 -7.95
CA GLU A 190 -8.16 -8.46 -7.55
C GLU A 190 -8.65 -7.26 -6.75
N ARG A 191 -7.85 -6.77 -5.79
CA ARG A 191 -8.18 -5.58 -4.99
C ARG A 191 -8.28 -4.30 -5.82
N ARG A 192 -7.52 -4.20 -6.92
CA ARG A 192 -7.57 -3.10 -7.90
C ARG A 192 -8.83 -3.15 -8.76
N ASN A 193 -9.34 -4.35 -9.06
CA ASN A 193 -10.47 -4.53 -9.98
C ASN A 193 -11.82 -4.71 -9.24
N SER A 194 -11.78 -4.88 -7.91
CA SER A 194 -12.94 -5.12 -7.07
C SER A 194 -13.26 -3.95 -6.13
N ASN A 195 -14.55 -3.62 -6.05
CA ASN A 195 -15.10 -2.70 -5.03
C ASN A 195 -15.48 -3.41 -3.73
N GLU A 196 -15.33 -4.73 -3.67
CA GLU A 196 -15.69 -5.50 -2.48
C GLU A 196 -14.71 -5.29 -1.33
N ASP A 197 -15.25 -5.39 -0.12
CA ASP A 197 -14.46 -5.38 1.10
C ASP A 197 -13.61 -6.65 1.22
N VAL A 198 -12.77 -6.71 2.26
CA VAL A 198 -11.92 -7.88 2.58
C VAL A 198 -12.75 -9.19 2.67
N ARG A 199 -14.07 -9.12 2.90
CA ARG A 199 -14.97 -10.27 3.04
C ARG A 199 -15.63 -10.69 1.72
N GLY A 200 -15.80 -9.82 0.74
CA GLY A 200 -16.43 -10.19 -0.54
C GLY A 200 -15.62 -11.17 -1.38
N LEU A 201 -14.28 -11.09 -1.29
CA LEU A 201 -13.36 -12.07 -1.91
C LEU A 201 -13.50 -13.49 -1.29
N HIS A 202 -14.09 -13.61 -0.10
CA HIS A 202 -14.43 -14.90 0.50
C HIS A 202 -15.67 -15.53 -0.15
N GLY A 203 -16.70 -14.73 -0.44
CA GLY A 203 -18.03 -15.19 -0.85
C GLY A 203 -18.14 -15.68 -2.28
N ARG A 204 -17.40 -15.09 -3.23
CA ARG A 204 -17.45 -15.52 -4.65
C ARG A 204 -17.04 -16.97 -4.85
N ASN A 205 -16.11 -17.48 -4.04
CA ASN A 205 -15.57 -18.83 -4.23
C ASN A 205 -16.34 -19.91 -3.44
N GLU A 206 -17.23 -19.54 -2.51
CA GLU A 206 -18.22 -20.50 -1.98
C GLU A 206 -19.35 -20.75 -2.98
N GLU A 207 -19.67 -19.78 -3.83
CA GLU A 207 -20.62 -19.96 -4.94
C GLU A 207 -19.97 -20.66 -6.13
N GLU A 208 -18.75 -20.30 -6.55
CA GLU A 208 -18.03 -21.03 -7.60
C GLU A 208 -17.65 -22.47 -7.17
N GLY A 209 -17.35 -22.69 -5.88
CA GLY A 209 -17.16 -24.02 -5.31
C GLY A 209 -18.44 -24.88 -5.28
N ARG A 210 -19.63 -24.26 -5.31
CA ARG A 210 -20.91 -24.98 -5.50
C ARG A 210 -21.20 -25.26 -6.97
N VAL A 211 -20.78 -24.40 -7.89
CA VAL A 211 -20.95 -24.62 -9.34
C VAL A 211 -20.00 -25.71 -9.84
N GLN A 212 -18.80 -25.86 -9.27
CA GLN A 212 -17.88 -26.95 -9.57
C GLN A 212 -18.25 -28.30 -8.92
N GLY A 213 -19.34 -28.35 -8.13
CA GLY A 213 -19.84 -29.56 -7.46
C GLY A 213 -20.71 -30.49 -8.32
N ASN A 214 -20.98 -30.14 -9.59
CA ASN A 214 -21.89 -30.89 -10.46
C ASN A 214 -21.24 -31.50 -11.72
N PHE A 215 -19.92 -31.68 -11.74
CA PHE A 215 -19.30 -32.59 -12.72
C PHE A 215 -19.25 -34.02 -12.17
N LYS A 216 -20.37 -34.71 -12.42
CA LYS A 216 -20.54 -36.15 -12.30
C LYS A 216 -19.41 -36.86 -13.05
N TYR A 217 -18.48 -37.50 -12.34
CA TYR A 217 -17.54 -38.45 -12.93
C TYR A 217 -18.34 -39.57 -13.60
N ILE A 218 -18.41 -39.54 -14.93
CA ILE A 218 -18.76 -40.71 -15.74
C ILE A 218 -17.43 -41.39 -16.10
N TYR A 219 -17.00 -42.34 -15.26
CA TYR A 219 -16.10 -43.38 -15.72
C TYR A 219 -16.96 -44.47 -16.36
N GLY A 220 -16.83 -44.61 -17.68
CA GLY A 220 -17.40 -45.71 -18.44
C GLY A 220 -16.87 -47.03 -17.92
N LYS A 221 -17.79 -47.91 -17.50
CA LYS A 221 -17.53 -49.34 -17.41
C LYS A 221 -17.68 -49.91 -18.81
N ASP A 222 -16.57 -50.22 -19.46
CA ASP A 222 -16.50 -51.24 -20.51
C ASP A 222 -15.12 -51.88 -20.44
N GLY A 223 -14.98 -52.79 -19.48
CA GLY A 223 -13.87 -53.72 -19.36
C GLY A 223 -14.43 -55.11 -19.60
N SER A 224 -14.20 -55.60 -20.82
CA SER A 224 -14.64 -56.88 -21.36
C SER A 224 -14.38 -58.07 -20.46
N SER A 225 -15.37 -58.94 -20.34
CA SER A 225 -15.18 -60.35 -19.99
C SER A 225 -16.07 -61.20 -20.89
N GLU A 226 -15.51 -61.61 -22.02
CA GLU A 226 -15.90 -62.86 -22.68
C GLU A 226 -15.30 -64.02 -21.89
N ILE A 227 -16.10 -65.06 -21.63
CA ILE A 227 -15.73 -66.48 -21.79
C ILE A 227 -17.05 -67.27 -21.84
N CYS A 228 -17.12 -68.14 -22.85
CA CYS A 228 -18.19 -69.05 -23.21
C CYS A 228 -18.49 -70.16 -22.19
N GLN A 229 -19.72 -70.65 -22.33
CA GLN A 229 -20.37 -71.89 -21.83
C GLN A 229 -20.99 -71.86 -20.43
#